data_AF-A0A959KQ11-F1
#
_entry.id   AF-A0A959KQ11-F1
#
_cell.length_a   1.000
_cell.length_b   1.000
_cell.length_c   1.000
_cell.angle_alpha   90.00
_cell.angle_beta   90.00
_cell.angle_gamma   90.00
#
_symmetry.space_group_name_H-M   'P 1'
#
loop_
_entity.id
_entity.type
_entity.pdbx_description
1 polymer ?
#
loop_
_entity_poly.entity_id
_entity_poly.type
_entity_poly.pdbx_seq_one_letter_code
_entity_poly.pdbx_strand_id
1 'polypeptide(L)'
;RLLKTSGETRQIHYAYTDGPWPVADRDGIYEYRYRYEAADRSVVVDIQCLPEFLPAEPGVVRIEHCRGEWRFRSLAAERTEITYQFFADPGGNLPAWIVNWSTVDIPFQAIVKLREMAVRPAYRNHVYP
;
A
#
# COMPACT_ATOMS: atom_id res chain seq x y z
N ARG A 1 4.16 -6.94 -6.74
CA ARG A 1 5.32 -7.82 -7.02
C ARG A 1 6.47 -7.41 -6.11
N LEU A 2 6.98 -8.31 -5.27
CA LEU A 2 8.19 -8.05 -4.46
C LEU A 2 9.41 -7.91 -5.38
N LEU A 3 10.19 -6.83 -5.20
CA LEU A 3 11.43 -6.56 -5.95
C LEU A 3 12.67 -6.83 -5.10
N LYS A 4 12.64 -6.42 -3.82
CA LYS A 4 13.78 -6.53 -2.92
C LYS A 4 13.32 -6.64 -1.47
N THR A 5 14.02 -7.46 -0.71
CA THR A 5 13.95 -7.52 0.76
C THR A 5 15.31 -7.13 1.32
N SER A 6 15.35 -6.43 2.45
CA SER A 6 16.60 -6.07 3.13
C SER A 6 16.40 -6.23 4.63
N GLY A 7 16.97 -7.30 5.20
CA GLY A 7 16.63 -7.74 6.55
C GLY A 7 15.16 -8.15 6.65
N GLU A 8 14.62 -8.09 7.87
CA GLU A 8 13.23 -8.51 8.15
C GLU A 8 12.21 -7.37 7.99
N THR A 9 12.66 -6.11 8.03
CA THR A 9 11.80 -4.95 8.21
C THR A 9 11.76 -3.98 7.03
N ARG A 10 12.37 -4.33 5.89
CA ARG A 10 12.35 -3.48 4.69
C ARG A 10 12.07 -4.29 3.44
N GLN A 11 11.05 -3.87 2.70
CA GLN A 11 10.68 -4.46 1.42
C GLN A 11 10.45 -3.38 0.36
N ILE A 12 10.73 -3.71 -0.90
CA ILE A 12 10.44 -2.85 -2.05
C ILE A 12 9.55 -3.65 -3.00
N HIS A 13 8.42 -3.10 -3.39
CA HIS A 13 7.44 -3.73 -4.27
C HIS A 13 7.13 -2.85 -5.48
N TYR A 14 6.91 -3.49 -6.62
CA TYR A 14 6.28 -2.91 -7.79
C TYR A 14 4.77 -3.17 -7.76
N ALA A 15 3.95 -2.17 -8.03
CA ALA A 15 2.52 -2.33 -8.28
C ALA A 15 2.10 -1.60 -9.55
N TYR A 16 1.13 -2.18 -10.25
CA TYR A 16 0.51 -1.67 -11.46
C TYR A 16 -0.98 -1.45 -11.20
N THR A 17 -1.55 -0.38 -11.75
CA THR A 17 -2.94 0.01 -11.58
C THR A 17 -3.54 0.34 -12.94
N ASP A 18 -4.56 -0.42 -13.33
CA ASP A 18 -5.33 -0.17 -14.55
C ASP A 18 -6.16 1.11 -14.41
N GLY A 19 -5.98 2.04 -15.35
CA GLY A 19 -6.76 3.28 -15.42
C GLY A 19 -8.07 3.08 -16.20
N PRO A 20 -9.17 3.74 -15.82
CA PRO A 20 -10.36 3.74 -16.65
C PRO A 20 -10.11 4.53 -17.93
N TRP A 21 -10.46 3.98 -19.10
CA TRP A 21 -10.34 4.68 -20.37
C TRP A 21 -11.07 6.04 -20.33
N PRO A 22 -10.49 7.15 -20.83
CA PRO A 22 -9.27 7.24 -21.64
C PRO A 22 -7.99 7.55 -20.85
N VAL A 23 -7.95 7.29 -19.55
CA VAL A 23 -6.77 7.58 -18.72
C VAL A 23 -5.73 6.46 -18.83
N ALA A 24 -4.47 6.85 -18.99
CA ALA A 24 -3.33 5.92 -19.00
C ALA A 24 -3.17 5.19 -17.66
N ASP A 25 -2.66 3.96 -17.73
CA ASP A 25 -2.35 3.16 -16.56
C ASP A 25 -1.23 3.78 -15.72
N ARG A 26 -1.14 3.34 -14.47
CA ARG A 26 -0.13 3.81 -13.53
C ARG A 26 0.66 2.67 -12.93
N ASP A 27 1.94 2.92 -12.71
CA ASP A 27 2.76 2.05 -11.89
C ASP A 27 3.39 2.84 -10.73
N GLY A 28 3.87 2.09 -9.75
CA GLY A 28 4.60 2.65 -8.63
C GLY A 28 5.53 1.62 -8.03
N ILE A 29 6.66 2.13 -7.54
CA ILE A 29 7.62 1.34 -6.78
C ILE A 29 7.57 1.86 -5.36
N TYR A 30 7.22 0.98 -4.42
CA TYR A 30 6.91 1.35 -3.06
C TYR A 30 7.87 0.65 -2.12
N GLU A 31 8.52 1.43 -1.27
CA GLU A 31 9.25 0.93 -0.12
C GLU A 31 8.32 0.85 1.08
N TYR A 32 8.37 -0.28 1.77
CA TYR A 32 7.68 -0.56 3.01
C TYR A 32 8.71 -0.77 4.12
N ARG A 33 8.58 -0.02 5.21
CA ARG A 33 9.41 -0.16 6.41
C ARG A 33 8.54 -0.54 7.60
N TYR A 34 8.82 -1.70 8.18
CA TYR A 34 8.04 -2.28 9.27
C TYR A 34 8.70 -1.96 10.60
N ARG A 35 7.89 -1.59 11.59
CA ARG A 35 8.35 -1.33 12.95
C ARG A 35 7.28 -1.69 13.96
N TYR A 36 7.72 -2.12 15.15
CA TYR A 36 6.83 -2.39 16.27
C TYR A 36 6.92 -1.25 17.29
N GLU A 37 5.78 -0.63 17.60
CA GLU A 37 5.63 0.38 18.64
C GLU A 37 5.05 -0.26 19.90
N ALA A 38 5.92 -0.61 20.85
CA ALA A 38 5.52 -1.31 22.07
C ALA A 38 4.54 -0.50 22.94
N ALA A 39 4.69 0.83 22.99
CA ALA A 39 3.84 1.72 23.79
C ALA A 39 2.34 1.62 23.43
N ASP A 40 2.05 1.35 22.15
CA ASP A 40 0.68 1.23 21.65
C ASP A 40 0.35 -0.18 21.13
N ARG A 41 1.23 -1.16 21.39
CA ARG A 41 1.12 -2.54 20.87
C ARG A 41 0.77 -2.55 19.38
N SER A 42 1.46 -1.72 18.61
CA SER A 42 1.15 -1.45 17.21
C SER A 42 2.26 -1.92 16.29
N VAL A 43 1.89 -2.56 15.18
CA VAL A 43 2.77 -2.71 14.02
C VAL A 43 2.50 -1.56 13.08
N VAL A 44 3.55 -0.84 12.69
CA VAL A 44 3.47 0.29 11.76
C VAL A 44 4.28 -0.04 10.51
N VAL A 45 3.72 0.31 9.35
CA VAL A 45 4.37 0.16 8.06
C VAL A 45 4.40 1.51 7.36
N ASP A 46 5.56 2.14 7.35
CA ASP A 46 5.79 3.38 6.63
C ASP A 46 5.96 3.09 5.14
N ILE A 47 5.32 3.88 4.30
CA ILE A 47 5.33 3.74 2.84
C ILE A 47 5.90 4.99 2.19
N GLN A 48 6.81 4.81 1.22
CA GLN A 48 7.24 5.87 0.31
C GLN A 48 7.50 5.32 -1.10
N CYS A 49 7.35 6.15 -2.13
CA CYS A 49 7.70 5.77 -3.49
C CYS A 49 9.20 5.88 -3.74
N LEU A 50 9.72 5.02 -4.60
CA LEU A 50 11.09 5.03 -5.11
C LEU A 50 11.08 5.04 -6.65
N PRO A 51 10.68 6.16 -7.30
CA PRO A 51 10.43 6.18 -8.74
C PRO A 51 11.65 5.83 -9.59
N GLU A 52 12.87 6.09 -9.08
CA GLU A 52 14.12 5.81 -9.79
C GLU A 52 14.62 4.36 -9.62
N PHE A 53 13.94 3.52 -8.81
CA PHE A 53 14.41 2.17 -8.49
C PHE A 53 14.36 1.22 -9.69
N LEU A 54 13.45 1.46 -10.65
CA LEU A 54 13.41 0.80 -11.96
C LEU A 54 13.10 1.84 -13.05
N PRO A 55 13.55 1.60 -14.30
CA PRO A 55 13.15 2.42 -15.45
C PRO A 55 11.62 2.57 -15.56
N ALA A 56 11.17 3.68 -16.13
CA ALA A 56 9.77 3.89 -16.47
C ALA A 56 9.36 2.99 -17.64
N GLU A 57 8.14 2.47 -17.59
CA GLU A 57 7.56 1.66 -18.66
C GLU A 57 6.88 2.57 -19.71
N PRO A 58 7.13 2.37 -21.02
CA PRO A 58 6.48 3.15 -22.06
C PRO A 58 4.95 3.05 -22.01
N GLY A 59 4.26 4.18 -22.08
CA GLY A 59 2.79 4.24 -22.06
C GLY A 59 2.14 4.15 -20.68
N VAL A 60 2.94 4.05 -19.62
CA VAL A 60 2.49 3.97 -18.22
C VAL A 60 2.97 5.20 -17.46
N VAL A 61 2.12 5.78 -16.62
CA VAL A 61 2.45 6.94 -15.80
C VAL A 61 3.02 6.48 -14.45
N ARG A 62 4.29 6.79 -14.18
CA ARG A 62 4.96 6.50 -12.90
C ARG A 62 4.48 7.45 -11.80
N ILE A 63 4.12 6.90 -10.65
CA ILE A 63 3.90 7.69 -9.43
C ILE A 63 5.25 8.13 -8.87
N GLU A 64 5.51 9.43 -8.88
CA GLU A 64 6.78 10.04 -8.46
C GLU A 64 6.80 10.44 -6.98
N HIS A 65 5.64 10.78 -6.43
CA HIS A 65 5.50 11.26 -5.06
C HIS A 65 4.38 10.53 -4.34
N CYS A 66 4.72 9.79 -3.29
CA CYS A 66 3.76 9.19 -2.40
C CYS A 66 4.35 9.05 -1.00
N ARG A 67 3.47 9.08 -0.01
CA ARG A 67 3.77 8.73 1.38
C ARG A 67 2.55 8.11 2.01
N GLY A 68 2.75 7.19 2.94
CA GLY A 68 1.64 6.64 3.70
C GLY A 68 2.07 5.83 4.90
N GLU A 69 1.08 5.37 5.63
CA GLU A 69 1.25 4.54 6.82
C GLU A 69 0.12 3.50 6.85
N TRP A 70 0.48 2.24 7.09
CA TRP A 70 -0.43 1.29 7.72
C TRP A 70 -0.12 1.21 9.21
N ARG A 71 -1.16 1.22 10.04
CA ARG A 71 -1.06 1.00 11.48
C ARG A 71 -2.02 -0.09 11.91
N PHE A 72 -1.48 -1.09 12.57
CA PHE A 72 -2.20 -2.24 13.11
C PHE A 72 -2.09 -2.22 14.62
N ARG A 73 -3.13 -1.75 15.30
CA ARG A 73 -3.14 -1.60 16.75
C ARG A 73 -3.96 -2.72 17.40
N SER A 74 -3.34 -3.46 18.33
CA SER A 74 -4.07 -4.48 19.09
C SER A 74 -5.01 -3.82 20.12
N LEU A 75 -6.32 -4.02 19.93
CA LEU A 75 -7.34 -3.60 20.90
C LEU A 75 -7.62 -4.70 21.93
N ALA A 76 -7.61 -5.96 21.50
CA ALA A 76 -7.76 -7.16 22.33
C ALA A 76 -7.15 -8.37 21.59
N ALA A 77 -7.19 -9.57 22.20
CA ALA A 77 -6.62 -10.79 21.63
C ALA A 77 -7.14 -11.11 20.21
N GLU A 78 -8.41 -10.84 19.93
CA GLU A 78 -9.06 -11.13 18.63
C GLU A 78 -9.54 -9.88 17.90
N ARG A 79 -9.08 -8.68 18.32
CA ARG A 79 -9.50 -7.41 17.72
C ARG A 79 -8.32 -6.51 17.45
N THR A 80 -8.19 -6.11 16.19
CA THR A 80 -7.16 -5.19 15.70
C THR A 80 -7.84 -4.00 15.03
N GLU A 81 -7.46 -2.80 15.44
CA GLU A 81 -7.78 -1.57 14.72
C GLU A 81 -6.78 -1.38 13.59
N ILE A 82 -7.27 -1.06 12.40
CA ILE A 82 -6.46 -0.82 11.21
C ILE A 82 -6.69 0.62 10.76
N THR A 83 -5.62 1.40 10.75
CA THR A 83 -5.61 2.75 10.17
C THR A 83 -4.74 2.72 8.93
N TYR A 84 -5.28 3.18 7.80
CA TYR A 84 -4.54 3.35 6.57
C TYR A 84 -4.63 4.79 6.11
N GLN A 85 -3.47 5.42 5.92
CA GLN A 85 -3.36 6.78 5.41
C GLN A 85 -2.39 6.77 4.24
N PHE A 86 -2.81 7.37 3.13
CA PHE A 86 -2.00 7.36 1.93
C PHE A 86 -2.21 8.64 1.14
N PHE A 87 -1.10 9.25 0.76
CA PHE A 87 -1.03 10.33 -0.19
C PHE A 87 -0.24 9.82 -1.40
N ALA A 88 -0.75 10.07 -2.59
CA ALA A 88 0.00 9.94 -3.82
C ALA A 88 -0.34 11.10 -4.75
N ASP A 89 0.67 11.63 -5.40
CA ASP A 89 0.51 12.41 -6.62
C ASP A 89 0.41 11.41 -7.79
N PRO A 90 -0.77 11.26 -8.39
CA PRO A 90 -0.98 10.29 -9.44
C PRO A 90 -0.35 10.72 -10.78
N GLY A 91 0.12 11.97 -10.91
CA GLY A 91 0.69 12.52 -12.12
C GLY A 91 -0.26 12.58 -13.32
N GLY A 92 0.16 13.32 -14.35
CA GLY A 92 -0.59 13.50 -15.58
C GLY A 92 -1.85 14.35 -15.43
N ASN A 93 -2.71 14.33 -16.44
CA ASN A 93 -3.93 15.14 -16.46
C ASN A 93 -5.17 14.26 -16.18
N LEU A 94 -5.55 14.17 -14.91
CA LEU A 94 -6.69 13.37 -14.48
C LEU A 94 -7.98 14.19 -14.43
N PRO A 95 -9.09 13.71 -15.02
CA PRO A 95 -10.42 14.21 -14.72
C PRO A 95 -10.70 14.21 -13.21
N ALA A 96 -11.32 15.29 -12.71
CA ALA A 96 -11.61 15.44 -11.29
C ALA A 96 -12.42 14.27 -10.69
N TRP A 97 -13.31 13.66 -11.50
CA TRP A 97 -14.09 12.50 -11.05
C TRP A 97 -13.21 11.28 -10.72
N ILE A 98 -12.10 11.06 -11.44
CA ILE A 98 -11.14 9.97 -11.15
C ILE A 98 -10.37 10.27 -9.88
N VAL A 99 -9.93 11.52 -9.70
CA VAL A 99 -9.22 11.93 -8.49
C VAL A 99 -10.11 11.73 -7.26
N ASN A 100 -11.36 12.19 -7.34
CA ASN A 100 -12.32 12.06 -6.24
C ASN A 100 -12.65 10.60 -5.93
N TRP A 101 -12.91 9.79 -6.96
CA TRP A 101 -13.18 8.37 -6.80
C TRP A 101 -11.98 7.64 -6.16
N SER A 102 -10.78 7.80 -6.73
CA SER A 102 -9.59 7.08 -6.28
C SER A 102 -9.17 7.43 -4.85
N THR A 103 -9.38 8.68 -4.43
CA THR A 103 -9.08 9.15 -3.06
C THR A 103 -9.94 8.44 -1.99
N VAL A 104 -11.16 8.05 -2.33
CA VAL A 104 -12.11 7.44 -1.37
C VAL A 104 -12.15 5.93 -1.51
N ASP A 105 -12.35 5.44 -2.74
CA ASP A 105 -12.68 4.04 -2.97
C ASP A 105 -11.46 3.13 -2.85
N ILE A 106 -10.27 3.56 -3.31
CA ILE A 106 -9.07 2.70 -3.27
C ILE A 106 -8.69 2.36 -1.82
N PRO A 107 -8.55 3.34 -0.89
CA PRO A 107 -8.24 3.03 0.50
C PRO A 107 -9.32 2.18 1.18
N PHE A 108 -10.61 2.47 0.92
CA PHE A 108 -11.72 1.72 1.49
C PHE A 108 -11.68 0.25 1.04
N GLN A 109 -11.55 0.01 -0.27
CA GLN A 109 -11.47 -1.34 -0.82
C GLN A 109 -10.23 -2.10 -0.34
N ALA A 110 -9.10 -1.41 -0.14
CA ALA A 110 -7.90 -2.01 0.43
C ALA A 110 -8.16 -2.58 1.84
N ILE A 111 -8.81 -1.81 2.71
CA ILE A 111 -9.16 -2.26 4.08
C ILE A 111 -10.17 -3.42 4.03
N VAL A 112 -11.20 -3.33 3.18
CA VAL A 112 -12.20 -4.40 3.02
C VAL A 112 -11.53 -5.71 2.58
N LYS A 113 -10.74 -5.67 1.51
CA LYS A 113 -10.04 -6.86 1.01
C LYS A 113 -9.01 -7.39 2.00
N LEU A 114 -8.32 -6.52 2.74
CA LEU A 114 -7.42 -6.95 3.80
C LEU A 114 -8.16 -7.72 4.90
N ARG A 115 -9.34 -7.24 5.31
CA ARG A 115 -10.18 -7.95 6.28
C ARG A 115 -10.62 -9.32 5.76
N GLU A 116 -11.02 -9.41 4.49
CA GLU A 116 -11.38 -10.68 3.85
C GLU A 116 -10.19 -11.65 3.75
N MET A 117 -8.99 -11.11 3.47
CA MET A 117 -7.77 -11.92 3.41
C MET A 117 -7.38 -12.43 4.80
N ALA A 118 -7.44 -11.59 5.82
CA ALA A 118 -7.00 -11.93 7.19
C ALA A 118 -7.75 -13.14 7.80
N VAL A 119 -8.99 -13.40 7.38
CA VAL A 119 -9.79 -14.52 7.91
C VAL A 119 -9.57 -15.84 7.16
N ARG A 120 -8.80 -15.84 6.06
CA ARG A 120 -8.57 -17.05 5.26
C ARG A 120 -7.77 -18.08 6.07
N PRO A 121 -8.06 -19.39 5.92
CA PRO A 121 -7.39 -20.44 6.70
C PRO A 121 -5.87 -20.43 6.61
N ALA A 122 -5.31 -20.05 5.45
CA ALA A 122 -3.86 -19.97 5.24
C ALA A 122 -3.12 -19.01 6.20
N TYR A 123 -3.83 -18.06 6.80
CA TYR A 123 -3.26 -17.08 7.73
C TYR A 123 -3.67 -17.32 9.19
N ARG A 124 -4.51 -18.32 9.46
CA ARG A 124 -4.90 -18.66 10.83
C ARG A 124 -3.80 -19.43 11.52
N ASN A 125 -3.43 -19.02 12.74
CA ASN A 125 -2.42 -19.69 13.58
C ASN A 125 -1.06 -19.87 12.91
N HIS A 126 -0.76 -19.08 11.88
CA HIS A 126 0.52 -19.13 11.18
C HIS A 126 1.47 -18.11 11.82
N VAL A 127 2.57 -18.61 12.37
CA VAL A 127 3.68 -17.78 12.85
C VAL A 127 4.73 -17.80 11.76
N TYR A 128 4.99 -16.64 11.16
CA TYR A 128 6.10 -16.51 10.23
C TYR A 128 7.42 -16.57 11.03
N PRO A 129 8.38 -17.43 10.61
CA PRO A 129 9.65 -17.61 11.31
C PRO A 129 10.53 -16.36 11.25
#